data_AF-X1HF94-F1
#
_entry.id   AF-X1HF94-F1
#
_cell.length_a   1.000
_cell.length_b   1.000
_cell.length_c   1.000
_cell.angle_alpha   90.00
_cell.angle_beta   90.00
_cell.angle_gamma   90.00
#
_symmetry.space_group_name_H-M   'P 1'
#
loop_
_entity.id
_entity.type
_entity.pdbx_description
1 polymer ?
#
loop_
_entity_poly.entity_id
_entity_poly.type
_entity_poly.pdbx_seq_one_letter_code
_entity_poly.pdbx_strand_id
1 'polypeptide(L)'
;PDADVNNGWAQNTNWNAAKQGDVPGAILLGKRQLKFLEEWAADWSNLTWMKVVLSQTIFANVATLPKSEHHDRIVPRLRILPEGEYPPDDRPVSDMDSNGWPRTGRNKALEAMRKAFALHIAGDQHLGSTIQYGVDDWYDAGFAFCVPAISNIWPRRWFPEEPGKNREPGSPKYTGDFLDGFGNKITVHAVSNPVFTGKNPSNLYDRATGYGIVRFNKTTRDITIECWPRFTDPADPIAGQYTGWPVKINQMENY
;
A
#
# COMPACT_ATOMS: atom_id res chain seq x y z
N PRO A 1 20.69 -15.32 -7.10
CA PRO A 1 22.18 -15.21 -7.17
C PRO A 1 22.64 -13.76 -7.30
N ASP A 2 22.19 -13.04 -8.34
CA ASP A 2 22.73 -11.70 -8.67
C ASP A 2 22.31 -10.58 -7.71
N ALA A 3 21.08 -10.63 -7.18
CA ALA A 3 20.58 -9.65 -6.22
C ALA A 3 21.17 -9.82 -4.80
N ASP A 4 21.71 -11.00 -4.50
CA ASP A 4 22.15 -11.42 -3.16
C ASP A 4 21.15 -11.04 -2.08
N VAL A 5 19.96 -11.65 -2.10
CA VAL A 5 18.82 -11.23 -1.26
C VAL A 5 19.02 -11.69 0.18
N ASN A 6 18.91 -10.76 1.13
CA ASN A 6 18.86 -11.03 2.56
C ASN A 6 17.62 -10.35 3.17
N ASN A 7 16.77 -11.13 3.85
CA ASN A 7 15.55 -10.66 4.50
C ASN A 7 14.64 -9.79 3.61
N GLY A 8 14.47 -10.15 2.34
CA GLY A 8 13.68 -9.38 1.37
C GLY A 8 14.43 -8.24 0.66
N TRP A 9 15.66 -7.91 1.08
CA TRP A 9 16.44 -6.80 0.51
C TRP A 9 17.62 -7.28 -0.31
N ALA A 10 17.78 -6.72 -1.52
CA ALA A 10 18.96 -6.97 -2.35
C ALA A 10 20.21 -6.36 -1.71
N GLN A 11 21.25 -7.16 -1.48
CA GLN A 11 22.53 -6.69 -0.95
C GLN A 11 23.45 -6.18 -2.06
N ASN A 12 23.26 -6.61 -3.31
CA ASN A 12 24.00 -6.10 -4.45
C ASN A 12 23.48 -4.71 -4.86
N THR A 13 24.22 -3.65 -4.50
CA THR A 13 23.83 -2.25 -4.79
C THR A 13 23.87 -1.88 -6.28
N ASN A 14 24.51 -2.68 -7.12
CA ASN A 14 24.50 -2.50 -8.58
C ASN A 14 23.27 -3.16 -9.24
N TRP A 15 22.50 -3.95 -8.49
CA TRP A 15 21.31 -4.64 -9.00
C TRP A 15 20.07 -3.74 -8.88
N ASN A 16 19.29 -3.66 -9.95
CA ASN A 16 18.10 -2.81 -10.01
C ASN A 16 16.82 -3.66 -10.06
N ALA A 17 16.05 -3.64 -8.98
CA ALA A 17 14.81 -4.42 -8.86
C ALA A 17 13.78 -4.11 -9.96
N ALA A 18 13.65 -2.84 -10.35
CA ALA A 18 12.69 -2.43 -11.37
C ALA A 18 13.03 -2.92 -12.79
N LYS A 19 14.31 -3.21 -13.05
CA LYS A 19 14.81 -3.66 -14.37
C LYS A 19 15.15 -5.14 -14.42
N GLN A 20 15.61 -5.70 -13.31
CA GLN A 20 16.20 -7.04 -13.22
C GLN A 20 15.44 -7.95 -12.24
N GLY A 21 14.44 -7.41 -11.53
CA GLY A 21 13.63 -8.15 -10.56
C GLY A 21 12.76 -9.21 -11.20
N ASP A 22 12.12 -8.92 -12.33
CA ASP A 22 11.16 -9.83 -12.93
C ASP A 22 11.88 -10.97 -13.68
N VAL A 23 12.22 -12.04 -12.96
CA VAL A 23 13.00 -13.16 -13.48
C VAL A 23 12.11 -14.34 -13.89
N PRO A 24 12.43 -15.04 -15.01
CA PRO A 24 11.73 -16.25 -15.40
C PRO A 24 11.71 -17.29 -14.28
N GLY A 25 10.54 -17.89 -14.02
CA GLY A 25 10.38 -18.95 -13.04
C GLY A 25 10.17 -18.49 -11.60
N ALA A 26 10.31 -17.19 -11.27
CA ALA A 26 9.85 -16.67 -9.99
C ALA A 26 8.32 -16.71 -9.91
N ILE A 27 7.79 -17.10 -8.76
CA ILE A 27 6.35 -17.33 -8.53
C ILE A 27 5.94 -16.56 -7.28
N LEU A 28 4.96 -15.66 -7.44
CA LEU A 28 4.25 -15.06 -6.30
C LEU A 28 3.11 -15.97 -5.85
N LEU A 29 2.07 -16.08 -6.69
CA LEU A 29 0.96 -17.00 -6.48
C LEU A 29 1.12 -18.24 -7.37
N GLY A 30 1.01 -19.42 -6.77
CA GLY A 30 1.09 -20.69 -7.49
C GLY A 30 -0.12 -20.94 -8.38
N LYS A 31 0.00 -21.90 -9.32
CA LYS A 31 -1.08 -22.23 -10.29
C LYS A 31 -2.43 -22.50 -9.63
N ARG A 32 -2.45 -23.17 -8.48
CA ARG A 32 -3.68 -23.47 -7.72
C ARG A 32 -4.33 -22.19 -7.16
N GLN A 33 -3.54 -21.23 -6.67
CA GLN A 33 -4.05 -19.97 -6.14
C GLN A 33 -4.61 -19.09 -7.28
N LEU A 34 -3.89 -18.99 -8.39
CA LEU A 34 -4.36 -18.23 -9.57
C LEU A 34 -5.64 -18.84 -10.14
N LYS A 35 -5.71 -20.17 -10.28
CA LYS A 35 -6.93 -20.86 -10.72
C LYS A 35 -8.10 -20.58 -9.78
N PHE A 36 -7.86 -20.63 -8.47
CA PHE A 36 -8.88 -20.28 -7.48
C PHE A 36 -9.37 -18.83 -7.65
N LEU A 37 -8.46 -17.86 -7.80
CA LEU A 37 -8.84 -16.46 -7.99
C LEU A 37 -9.68 -16.24 -9.25
N GLU A 38 -9.33 -16.90 -10.36
CA GLU A 38 -10.10 -16.83 -11.60
C GLU A 38 -11.52 -17.41 -11.45
N GLU A 39 -11.64 -18.61 -10.86
CA GLU A 39 -12.93 -19.25 -10.62
C GLU A 39 -13.79 -18.46 -9.61
N TRP A 40 -13.17 -18.01 -8.52
CA TRP A 40 -13.81 -17.18 -7.50
C TRP A 40 -14.24 -15.82 -8.06
N ALA A 41 -13.45 -15.18 -8.92
CA ALA A 41 -13.80 -13.90 -9.51
C ALA A 41 -15.06 -13.99 -10.38
N ALA A 42 -15.22 -15.09 -11.12
CA ALA A 42 -16.36 -15.35 -11.98
C ALA A 42 -17.63 -15.79 -11.21
N ASP A 43 -17.49 -16.43 -10.04
CA ASP A 43 -18.64 -16.96 -9.30
C ASP A 43 -19.35 -15.89 -8.47
N TRP A 44 -20.52 -15.44 -8.92
CA TRP A 44 -21.40 -14.50 -8.21
C TRP A 44 -22.65 -15.19 -7.62
N SER A 45 -22.62 -16.50 -7.46
CA SER A 45 -23.72 -17.26 -6.85
C SER A 45 -23.95 -16.89 -5.37
N ASN A 46 -24.95 -17.51 -4.73
CA ASN A 46 -25.25 -17.32 -3.30
C ASN A 46 -25.59 -15.88 -2.89
N LEU A 47 -26.22 -15.11 -3.79
CA LEU A 47 -26.57 -13.71 -3.56
C LEU A 47 -25.34 -12.84 -3.24
N THR A 48 -24.16 -13.24 -3.75
CA THR A 48 -22.92 -12.47 -3.60
C THR A 48 -23.14 -11.10 -4.23
N TRP A 49 -22.98 -10.07 -3.40
CA TRP A 49 -23.23 -8.70 -3.79
C TRP A 49 -21.90 -7.97 -3.97
N MET A 50 -20.93 -8.15 -3.08
CA MET A 50 -19.57 -7.62 -3.23
C MET A 50 -18.54 -8.66 -2.88
N LYS A 51 -17.31 -8.44 -3.35
CA LYS A 51 -16.16 -9.29 -3.10
C LYS A 51 -15.03 -8.46 -2.53
N VAL A 52 -14.27 -9.09 -1.64
CA VAL A 52 -13.11 -8.51 -0.98
C VAL A 52 -12.02 -9.56 -1.02
N VAL A 53 -10.82 -9.16 -1.41
CA VAL A 53 -9.62 -9.99 -1.29
C VAL A 53 -8.94 -9.65 0.02
N LEU A 54 -8.53 -10.67 0.75
CA LEU A 54 -7.71 -10.54 1.95
C LEU A 54 -6.37 -11.22 1.71
N SER A 55 -5.27 -10.55 2.03
CA SER A 55 -3.95 -11.15 2.04
C SER A 55 -3.06 -10.54 3.12
N GLN A 56 -1.84 -11.07 3.26
CA GLN A 56 -0.88 -10.62 4.25
C GLN A 56 -0.45 -9.17 3.97
N THR A 57 -0.16 -8.84 2.71
CA THR A 57 0.38 -7.54 2.27
C THR A 57 -0.16 -7.14 0.90
N ILE A 58 -0.15 -5.85 0.59
CA ILE A 58 -0.58 -5.32 -0.71
C ILE A 58 0.39 -5.73 -1.84
N PHE A 59 -0.11 -5.77 -3.08
CA PHE A 59 0.62 -6.18 -4.29
C PHE A 59 1.49 -5.04 -4.87
N ALA A 60 2.18 -4.33 -3.97
CA ALA A 60 3.08 -3.21 -4.21
C ALA A 60 3.95 -2.98 -2.97
N ASN A 61 5.05 -2.23 -3.07
CA ASN A 61 5.79 -1.76 -1.90
C ASN A 61 5.60 -0.26 -1.68
N VAL A 62 4.81 0.13 -0.67
CA VAL A 62 4.61 1.53 -0.29
C VAL A 62 5.57 1.84 0.85
N ALA A 63 6.84 2.07 0.50
CA ALA A 63 7.85 2.50 1.45
C ALA A 63 8.93 3.33 0.75
N THR A 64 9.47 4.30 1.47
CA THR A 64 10.67 5.06 1.09
C THR A 64 11.72 5.01 2.18
N LEU A 65 12.98 5.10 1.77
CA LEU A 65 14.14 5.28 2.64
C LEU A 65 15.07 6.35 2.06
N PRO A 66 15.91 7.01 2.87
CA PRO A 66 16.98 7.87 2.38
C PRO A 66 17.82 7.15 1.32
N LYS A 67 18.31 7.86 0.30
CA LYS A 67 19.08 7.23 -0.80
C LYS A 67 20.29 6.43 -0.32
N SER A 68 20.92 6.86 0.78
CA SER A 68 22.06 6.20 1.42
C SER A 68 21.72 4.86 2.08
N GLU A 69 20.45 4.54 2.26
CA GLU A 69 19.99 3.34 2.94
C GLU A 69 19.48 2.29 1.93
N HIS A 70 19.84 1.04 2.20
CA HIS A 70 19.53 -0.11 1.34
C HIS A 70 18.83 -1.25 2.09
N HIS A 71 18.46 -1.04 3.34
CA HIS A 71 17.80 -2.04 4.19
C HIS A 71 16.90 -1.35 5.21
N ASP A 72 15.77 -1.96 5.54
CA ASP A 72 14.81 -1.45 6.51
C ASP A 72 15.27 -1.46 7.99
N ARG A 73 16.47 -1.95 8.32
CA ARG A 73 16.99 -1.95 9.70
C ARG A 73 17.07 -0.56 10.33
N ILE A 74 17.10 0.47 9.49
CA ILE A 74 17.11 1.88 9.92
C ILE A 74 15.71 2.40 10.26
N VAL A 75 14.63 1.76 9.78
CA VAL A 75 13.25 2.25 9.90
C VAL A 75 12.89 2.62 11.35
N PRO A 76 13.17 1.79 12.38
CA PRO A 76 12.85 2.16 13.76
C PRO A 76 13.59 3.38 14.32
N ARG A 77 14.65 3.83 13.63
CA ARG A 77 15.54 4.94 14.01
C ARG A 77 15.42 6.15 13.08
N LEU A 78 14.62 6.07 12.01
CA LEU A 78 14.40 7.21 11.12
C LEU A 78 13.81 8.37 11.90
N ARG A 79 14.29 9.58 11.60
CA ARG A 79 13.69 10.80 12.13
C ARG A 79 12.24 10.91 11.66
N ILE A 80 11.32 11.02 12.61
CA ILE A 80 9.93 11.38 12.34
C ILE A 80 9.87 12.90 12.21
N LEU A 81 9.22 13.38 11.14
CA LEU A 81 9.19 14.79 10.78
C LEU A 81 7.88 15.46 11.23
N PRO A 82 7.89 16.77 11.48
CA PRO A 82 6.65 17.55 11.62
C PRO A 82 5.73 17.43 10.41
N GLU A 83 4.45 17.72 10.61
CA GLU A 83 3.48 17.73 9.52
C GLU A 83 3.88 18.75 8.45
N GLY A 84 3.77 18.35 7.17
CA GLY A 84 4.15 19.18 6.03
C GLY A 84 5.64 19.17 5.68
N GLU A 85 6.51 18.63 6.53
CA GLU A 85 7.93 18.42 6.20
C GLU A 85 8.15 17.09 5.46
N TYR A 86 9.15 17.09 4.58
CA TYR A 86 9.55 15.93 3.78
C TYR A 86 11.04 15.66 4.02
N PRO A 87 11.47 14.38 4.07
CA PRO A 87 12.88 14.05 4.04
C PRO A 87 13.52 14.57 2.74
N PRO A 88 14.82 14.89 2.76
CA PRO A 88 15.47 15.56 1.64
C PRO A 88 15.60 14.68 0.39
N ASP A 89 15.73 13.36 0.56
CA ASP A 89 16.18 12.46 -0.51
C ASP A 89 15.61 11.04 -0.40
N ASP A 90 14.44 10.86 0.22
CA ASP A 90 13.81 9.55 0.28
C ASP A 90 13.43 9.05 -1.12
N ARG A 91 13.72 7.77 -1.38
CA ARG A 91 13.38 7.08 -2.63
C ARG A 91 12.49 5.86 -2.36
N PRO A 92 11.61 5.47 -3.30
CA PRO A 92 10.95 4.17 -3.25
C PRO A 92 11.97 3.02 -3.12
N VAL A 93 11.61 2.04 -2.32
CA VAL A 93 12.44 0.85 -2.05
C VAL A 93 11.76 -0.43 -2.48
N SER A 94 12.51 -1.53 -2.53
CA SER A 94 12.10 -2.78 -3.18
C SER A 94 12.21 -3.95 -2.19
N ASP A 95 11.36 -3.93 -1.16
CA ASP A 95 11.28 -4.99 -0.16
C ASP A 95 10.55 -6.20 -0.76
N MET A 96 11.27 -7.28 -1.05
CA MET A 96 10.71 -8.50 -1.66
C MET A 96 9.81 -9.29 -0.71
N ASP A 97 9.72 -8.90 0.56
CA ASP A 97 8.71 -9.42 1.49
C ASP A 97 7.32 -8.81 1.21
N SER A 98 7.27 -7.70 0.45
CA SER A 98 6.02 -7.22 -0.13
C SER A 98 5.57 -8.09 -1.33
N ASN A 99 4.28 -8.11 -1.62
CA ASN A 99 3.74 -8.80 -2.80
C ASN A 99 3.96 -8.01 -4.12
N GLY A 100 4.87 -7.02 -4.13
CA GLY A 100 5.25 -6.25 -5.32
C GLY A 100 6.16 -7.02 -6.29
N TRP A 101 6.73 -8.15 -5.88
CA TRP A 101 7.67 -8.95 -6.66
C TRP A 101 7.30 -10.46 -6.65
N PRO A 102 7.54 -11.21 -7.75
CA PRO A 102 7.91 -10.74 -9.09
C PRO A 102 6.75 -10.03 -9.79
N ARG A 103 7.07 -9.06 -10.66
CA ARG A 103 6.06 -8.24 -11.37
C ARG A 103 5.10 -9.09 -12.21
N THR A 104 5.61 -10.10 -12.92
CA THR A 104 4.77 -11.01 -13.70
C THR A 104 3.78 -11.77 -12.82
N GLY A 105 4.21 -12.24 -11.63
CA GLY A 105 3.33 -12.94 -10.68
C GLY A 105 2.29 -12.01 -10.06
N ARG A 106 2.72 -10.79 -9.71
CA ARG A 106 1.87 -9.72 -9.20
C ARG A 106 0.78 -9.32 -10.20
N ASN A 107 1.14 -9.08 -11.46
CA ASN A 107 0.17 -8.68 -12.50
C ASN A 107 -0.90 -9.75 -12.73
N LYS A 108 -0.52 -11.04 -12.79
CA LYS A 108 -1.49 -12.15 -12.92
C LYS A 108 -2.50 -12.20 -11.77
N ALA A 109 -2.06 -11.90 -10.55
CA ALA A 109 -2.97 -11.84 -9.41
C ALA A 109 -3.96 -10.68 -9.56
N LEU A 110 -3.48 -9.50 -9.94
CA LEU A 110 -4.34 -8.33 -10.13
C LEU A 110 -5.33 -8.49 -11.28
N GLU A 111 -4.89 -9.04 -12.40
CA GLU A 111 -5.75 -9.38 -13.55
C GLU A 111 -6.91 -10.31 -13.14
N ALA A 112 -6.64 -11.30 -12.28
CA ALA A 112 -7.68 -12.17 -11.75
C ALA A 112 -8.60 -11.44 -10.76
N MET A 113 -8.02 -10.64 -9.84
CA MET A 113 -8.76 -9.93 -8.79
C MET A 113 -9.70 -8.85 -9.35
N ARG A 114 -9.24 -8.07 -10.34
CA ARG A 114 -10.02 -6.95 -10.92
C ARG A 114 -11.30 -7.41 -11.63
N LYS A 115 -11.32 -8.63 -12.20
CA LYS A 115 -12.53 -9.25 -12.78
C LYS A 115 -13.66 -9.42 -11.76
N ALA A 116 -13.33 -9.46 -10.47
CA ALA A 116 -14.29 -9.58 -9.37
C ALA A 116 -14.74 -8.22 -8.82
N PHE A 117 -14.23 -7.10 -9.36
CA PHE A 117 -14.41 -5.75 -8.82
C PHE A 117 -14.09 -5.69 -7.31
N ALA A 118 -13.11 -6.48 -6.87
CA ALA A 118 -12.86 -6.68 -5.45
C ALA A 118 -11.92 -5.62 -4.89
N LEU A 119 -12.30 -5.02 -3.77
CA LEU A 119 -11.37 -4.26 -2.94
C LEU A 119 -10.35 -5.23 -2.33
N HIS A 120 -9.07 -4.88 -2.35
CA HIS A 120 -8.04 -5.63 -1.65
C HIS A 120 -7.78 -5.02 -0.25
N ILE A 121 -7.88 -5.80 0.81
CA ILE A 121 -7.52 -5.37 2.17
C ILE A 121 -6.36 -6.24 2.67
N ALA A 122 -5.32 -5.60 3.20
CA ALA A 122 -4.12 -6.27 3.70
C ALA A 122 -3.49 -5.52 4.89
N GLY A 123 -2.37 -6.03 5.41
CA GLY A 123 -1.59 -5.39 6.47
C GLY A 123 -0.10 -5.40 6.14
N ASP A 124 0.72 -5.85 7.11
CA ASP A 124 2.17 -6.11 6.99
C ASP A 124 3.08 -4.87 6.85
N GLN A 125 2.74 -3.90 5.99
CA GLN A 125 3.67 -2.79 5.71
C GLN A 125 3.84 -1.81 6.88
N HIS A 126 3.00 -1.91 7.92
CA HIS A 126 2.99 -1.00 9.07
C HIS A 126 2.84 0.47 8.67
N LEU A 127 2.19 0.70 7.52
CA LEU A 127 1.90 2.01 6.97
C LEU A 127 0.50 1.95 6.36
N GLY A 128 -0.46 2.59 7.04
CA GLY A 128 -1.81 2.73 6.52
C GLY A 128 -1.74 3.39 5.15
N SER A 129 -2.28 2.74 4.12
CA SER A 129 -2.26 3.28 2.77
C SER A 129 -3.47 2.83 1.96
N THR A 130 -4.07 3.78 1.24
CA THR A 130 -5.02 3.49 0.18
C THR A 130 -4.36 3.80 -1.14
N ILE A 131 -4.20 2.77 -1.97
CA ILE A 131 -3.63 2.88 -3.32
C ILE A 131 -4.58 2.27 -4.35
N GLN A 132 -4.40 2.62 -5.61
CA GLN A 132 -4.96 1.90 -6.74
C GLN A 132 -3.81 1.27 -7.54
N TYR A 133 -3.96 0.00 -7.87
CA TYR A 133 -2.94 -0.69 -8.67
C TYR A 133 -3.03 -0.30 -10.14
N GLY A 134 -1.88 -0.34 -10.82
CA GLY A 134 -1.80 -0.34 -12.28
C GLY A 134 -1.11 -1.58 -12.83
N VAL A 135 -1.64 -2.20 -13.88
CA VAL A 135 -1.08 -3.34 -14.62
C VAL A 135 -0.44 -2.83 -15.93
N ASP A 136 -1.26 -2.33 -16.86
CA ASP A 136 -0.82 -1.79 -18.15
C ASP A 136 -0.63 -0.28 -18.09
N ASP A 137 -1.49 0.43 -17.36
CA ASP A 137 -1.40 1.87 -17.08
C ASP A 137 -1.78 2.19 -15.63
N TRP A 138 -1.79 3.47 -15.26
CA TRP A 138 -2.35 3.94 -13.99
C TRP A 138 -3.88 3.78 -13.97
N TYR A 139 -4.47 3.62 -12.79
CA TYR A 139 -5.92 3.55 -12.60
C TYR A 139 -6.63 2.37 -13.31
N ASP A 140 -5.92 1.32 -13.73
CA ASP A 140 -6.48 0.22 -14.55
C ASP A 140 -6.64 -1.13 -13.79
N ALA A 141 -6.55 -1.09 -12.46
CA ALA A 141 -6.80 -2.25 -11.62
C ALA A 141 -7.37 -1.82 -10.24
N GLY A 142 -7.61 -2.83 -9.39
CA GLY A 142 -8.30 -2.66 -8.11
C GLY A 142 -7.64 -1.71 -7.12
N PHE A 143 -8.47 -1.14 -6.23
CA PHE A 143 -8.00 -0.44 -5.05
C PHE A 143 -7.50 -1.43 -3.99
N ALA A 144 -6.55 -0.97 -3.19
CA ALA A 144 -6.08 -1.66 -2.02
C ALA A 144 -6.00 -0.76 -0.80
N PHE A 145 -6.35 -1.32 0.35
CA PHE A 145 -6.17 -0.72 1.64
C PHE A 145 -5.23 -1.59 2.49
N CYS A 146 -4.01 -1.10 2.71
CA CYS A 146 -3.13 -1.62 3.75
C CYS A 146 -3.54 -0.98 5.07
N VAL A 147 -4.04 -1.77 6.01
CA VAL A 147 -4.48 -1.31 7.33
C VAL A 147 -3.23 -0.90 8.14
N PRO A 148 -3.25 0.22 8.88
CA PRO A 148 -2.14 0.60 9.75
C PRO A 148 -1.94 -0.42 10.88
N ALA A 149 -0.74 -0.45 11.45
CA ALA A 149 -0.47 -1.31 12.60
C ALA A 149 -1.12 -0.75 13.87
N ILE A 150 -1.77 -1.62 14.65
CA ILE A 150 -2.31 -1.27 15.99
C ILE A 150 -1.17 -0.83 16.92
N SER A 151 -0.01 -1.45 16.81
CA SER A 151 1.22 -1.04 17.48
C SER A 151 2.34 -1.04 16.46
N ASN A 152 3.03 0.08 16.30
CA ASN A 152 3.96 0.27 15.21
C ASN A 152 5.40 0.38 15.71
N ILE A 153 6.11 -0.75 15.72
CA ILE A 153 7.55 -0.79 16.06
C ILE A 153 8.44 -0.55 14.84
N TRP A 154 7.85 -0.59 13.63
CA TRP A 154 8.53 -0.43 12.35
C TRP A 154 7.84 0.67 11.54
N PRO A 155 7.96 1.95 11.93
CA PRO A 155 7.22 3.07 11.32
C PRO A 155 7.75 3.38 9.92
N ARG A 156 7.39 2.54 8.94
CA ARG A 156 7.65 2.80 7.52
C ARG A 156 6.97 4.11 7.11
N ARG A 157 7.51 4.75 6.09
CA ARG A 157 7.01 6.02 5.57
C ARG A 157 7.01 6.02 4.04
N TRP A 158 6.17 6.84 3.45
CA TRP A 158 6.09 7.10 2.03
C TRP A 158 6.24 8.60 1.79
N PHE A 159 7.46 9.01 1.50
CA PHE A 159 7.80 10.38 1.12
C PHE A 159 8.71 10.37 -0.12
N PRO A 160 8.18 10.03 -1.31
CA PRO A 160 8.97 10.13 -2.53
C PRO A 160 9.49 11.55 -2.72
N GLU A 161 10.75 11.67 -3.15
CA GLU A 161 11.41 12.95 -3.43
C GLU A 161 10.61 13.83 -4.40
N GLU A 162 10.12 13.22 -5.49
CA GLU A 162 9.29 13.90 -6.48
C GLU A 162 7.80 13.75 -6.16
N PRO A 163 6.98 14.79 -6.40
CA PRO A 163 5.54 14.67 -6.23
C PRO A 163 4.93 13.69 -7.24
N GLY A 164 3.88 13.00 -6.83
CA GLY A 164 3.15 12.09 -7.71
C GLY A 164 2.51 12.83 -8.88
N LYS A 165 2.46 12.17 -10.04
CA LYS A 165 1.76 12.73 -11.21
C LYS A 165 0.26 12.64 -11.02
N ASN A 166 -0.52 13.42 -11.78
CA ASN A 166 -1.99 13.39 -11.76
C ASN A 166 -2.61 13.51 -10.35
N ARG A 167 -1.90 14.15 -9.41
CA ARG A 167 -2.43 14.45 -8.08
C ARG A 167 -3.48 15.55 -8.17
N GLU A 168 -4.49 15.47 -7.30
CA GLU A 168 -5.43 16.57 -7.13
C GLU A 168 -4.71 17.86 -6.67
N PRO A 169 -5.14 19.04 -7.15
CA PRO A 169 -4.60 20.32 -6.70
C PRO A 169 -4.73 20.47 -5.17
N GLY A 170 -3.62 20.83 -4.52
CA GLY A 170 -3.59 21.00 -3.06
C GLY A 170 -3.37 19.72 -2.25
N SER A 171 -3.44 18.53 -2.86
CA SER A 171 -3.15 17.27 -2.17
C SER A 171 -1.67 17.15 -1.75
N PRO A 172 -1.35 16.33 -0.74
CA PRO A 172 0.03 16.08 -0.32
C PRO A 172 0.91 15.58 -1.48
N LYS A 173 2.20 15.94 -1.48
CA LYS A 173 3.14 15.54 -2.55
C LYS A 173 3.26 14.03 -2.71
N TYR A 174 3.06 13.28 -1.63
CA TYR A 174 3.12 11.82 -1.62
C TYR A 174 1.89 11.12 -2.26
N THR A 175 0.92 11.88 -2.78
CA THR A 175 -0.26 11.36 -3.49
C THR A 175 -0.13 11.49 -5.01
N GLY A 176 -0.92 10.72 -5.76
CA GLY A 176 -0.85 10.63 -7.23
C GLY A 176 -0.11 9.39 -7.72
N ASP A 177 0.35 9.42 -8.96
CA ASP A 177 0.96 8.28 -9.66
C ASP A 177 2.45 8.16 -9.37
N PHE A 178 2.87 6.95 -8.96
CA PHE A 178 4.26 6.61 -8.66
C PHE A 178 4.66 5.22 -9.12
N LEU A 179 5.90 5.10 -9.59
CA LEU A 179 6.52 3.79 -9.69
C LEU A 179 7.01 3.39 -8.30
N ASP A 180 6.60 2.23 -7.80
CA ASP A 180 7.20 1.65 -6.59
C ASP A 180 8.64 1.21 -6.84
N GLY A 181 9.36 0.73 -5.81
CA GLY A 181 10.75 0.31 -5.99
C GLY A 181 10.93 -0.91 -6.92
N PHE A 182 9.86 -1.63 -7.24
CA PHE A 182 9.87 -2.70 -8.24
C PHE A 182 9.48 -2.21 -9.63
N GLY A 183 9.20 -0.91 -9.80
CA GLY A 183 8.70 -0.34 -11.06
C GLY A 183 7.26 -0.70 -11.37
N ASN A 184 6.47 -1.10 -10.37
CA ASN A 184 5.03 -1.29 -10.52
C ASN A 184 4.33 0.08 -10.51
N LYS A 185 3.25 0.20 -11.28
CA LYS A 185 2.39 1.37 -11.24
C LYS A 185 1.47 1.30 -10.01
N ILE A 186 1.53 2.32 -9.16
CA ILE A 186 0.59 2.59 -8.08
C ILE A 186 0.12 4.06 -8.05
N THR A 187 -1.18 4.27 -7.95
CA THR A 187 -1.73 5.59 -7.63
C THR A 187 -1.99 5.66 -6.13
N VAL A 188 -1.38 6.60 -5.43
CA VAL A 188 -1.50 6.77 -3.98
C VAL A 188 -2.58 7.80 -3.67
N HIS A 189 -3.65 7.38 -2.98
CA HIS A 189 -4.75 8.26 -2.58
C HIS A 189 -4.56 8.82 -1.17
N ALA A 190 -4.07 8.00 -0.24
CA ALA A 190 -3.84 8.40 1.13
C ALA A 190 -2.77 7.53 1.80
N VAL A 191 -1.97 8.12 2.70
CA VAL A 191 -0.95 7.43 3.49
C VAL A 191 -0.91 8.00 4.91
N SER A 192 -0.91 7.13 5.91
CA SER A 192 -0.78 7.50 7.33
C SER A 192 0.71 7.60 7.70
N ASN A 193 1.41 8.56 7.11
CA ASN A 193 2.83 8.75 7.40
C ASN A 193 3.06 9.03 8.89
N PRO A 194 4.14 8.51 9.51
CA PRO A 194 4.56 8.92 10.86
C PRO A 194 4.82 10.43 10.90
N VAL A 195 4.27 11.11 11.91
CA VAL A 195 4.37 12.57 12.08
C VAL A 195 4.70 12.89 13.53
N PHE A 196 5.58 13.86 13.75
CA PHE A 196 5.94 14.32 15.07
C PHE A 196 4.78 15.14 15.67
N THR A 197 4.13 14.60 16.70
CA THR A 197 2.93 15.20 17.30
C THR A 197 3.24 16.08 18.52
N GLY A 198 4.45 15.97 19.08
CA GLY A 198 4.82 16.60 20.36
C GLY A 198 4.20 15.95 21.60
N LYS A 199 3.44 14.85 21.45
CA LYS A 199 2.82 14.12 22.57
C LYS A 199 3.77 13.07 23.16
N ASN A 200 3.60 12.78 24.46
CA ASN A 200 4.42 11.79 25.19
C ASN A 200 3.62 10.55 25.58
N PRO A 201 4.14 9.31 25.35
CA PRO A 201 5.46 9.03 24.77
C PRO A 201 5.43 9.04 23.23
N SER A 202 6.48 9.58 22.60
CA SER A 202 6.57 9.75 21.13
C SER A 202 6.42 8.44 20.36
N ASN A 203 6.94 7.34 20.90
CA ASN A 203 6.80 6.01 20.28
C ASN A 203 5.35 5.53 20.14
N LEU A 204 4.42 6.11 20.91
CA LEU A 204 3.00 5.78 20.86
C LEU A 204 2.23 6.73 19.94
N TYR A 205 2.56 8.02 19.95
CA TYR A 205 1.79 9.05 19.26
C TYR A 205 2.32 9.43 17.87
N ASP A 206 3.62 9.23 17.62
CA ASP A 206 4.26 9.72 16.39
C ASP A 206 4.38 8.65 15.29
N ARG A 207 4.16 7.38 15.63
CA ARG A 207 4.42 6.22 14.76
C ARG A 207 3.22 5.78 13.91
N ALA A 208 2.24 6.66 13.73
CA ALA A 208 1.04 6.39 12.93
C ALA A 208 0.33 5.06 13.28
N THR A 209 0.16 4.77 14.58
CA THR A 209 -0.59 3.58 15.02
C THR A 209 -2.08 3.78 14.80
N GLY A 210 -2.79 2.78 14.30
CA GLY A 210 -4.20 2.94 13.99
C GLY A 210 -4.93 1.65 13.68
N TYR A 211 -6.15 1.81 13.18
CA TYR A 211 -6.99 0.74 12.65
C TYR A 211 -7.80 1.25 11.46
N GLY A 212 -8.37 0.31 10.72
CA GLY A 212 -9.17 0.61 9.55
C GLY A 212 -10.62 0.16 9.70
N ILE A 213 -11.55 0.90 9.09
CA ILE A 213 -12.95 0.49 8.95
C ILE A 213 -13.30 0.59 7.47
N VAL A 214 -13.81 -0.49 6.88
CA VAL A 214 -14.34 -0.47 5.52
C VAL A 214 -15.83 -0.70 5.54
N ARG A 215 -16.59 0.26 5.01
CA ARG A 215 -18.06 0.21 4.94
C ARG A 215 -18.49 -0.05 3.52
N PHE A 216 -19.38 -1.01 3.35
CA PHE A 216 -19.88 -1.43 2.05
C PHE A 216 -21.38 -1.15 1.98
N ASN A 217 -21.79 -0.31 1.03
CA ASN A 217 -23.20 -0.05 0.76
C ASN A 217 -23.76 -1.11 -0.21
N LYS A 218 -24.69 -1.93 0.27
CA LYS A 218 -25.27 -3.02 -0.50
C LYS A 218 -26.04 -2.53 -1.74
N THR A 219 -26.67 -1.37 -1.68
CA THR A 219 -27.56 -0.85 -2.73
C THR A 219 -26.77 -0.06 -3.78
N THR A 220 -26.02 0.96 -3.36
CA THR A 220 -25.32 1.87 -4.29
C THR A 220 -24.02 1.31 -4.82
N ARG A 221 -23.50 0.28 -4.15
CA ARG A 221 -22.19 -0.31 -4.38
C ARG A 221 -21.00 0.55 -3.97
N ASP A 222 -21.24 1.60 -3.18
CA ASP A 222 -20.18 2.45 -2.66
C ASP A 222 -19.42 1.75 -1.54
N ILE A 223 -18.12 2.00 -1.51
CA ILE A 223 -17.17 1.52 -0.53
C ILE A 223 -16.51 2.74 0.12
N THR A 224 -16.63 2.85 1.44
CA THR A 224 -15.95 3.89 2.23
C THR A 224 -14.83 3.24 3.02
N ILE A 225 -13.60 3.64 2.72
CA ILE A 225 -12.39 3.19 3.40
C ILE A 225 -12.02 4.27 4.41
N GLU A 226 -11.93 3.88 5.68
CA GLU A 226 -11.58 4.77 6.79
C GLU A 226 -10.29 4.30 7.47
N CYS A 227 -9.45 5.25 7.86
CA CYS A 227 -8.19 4.97 8.55
C CYS A 227 -8.04 5.89 9.77
N TRP A 228 -8.10 5.29 10.95
CA TRP A 228 -8.22 6.00 12.21
C TRP A 228 -6.94 5.89 13.04
N PRO A 229 -6.47 6.97 13.68
CA PRO A 229 -5.49 6.87 14.75
C PRO A 229 -5.99 5.94 15.87
N ARG A 230 -5.06 5.25 16.54
CA ARG A 230 -5.41 4.23 17.54
C ARG A 230 -6.28 4.76 18.68
N PHE A 231 -6.10 6.03 19.05
CA PHE A 231 -6.72 6.64 20.23
C PHE A 231 -8.00 7.41 19.94
N THR A 232 -8.46 7.41 18.68
CA THR A 232 -9.68 8.08 18.29
C THR A 232 -10.86 7.12 18.34
N ASP A 233 -12.01 7.60 18.80
CA ASP A 233 -13.29 6.90 18.70
C ASP A 233 -14.02 7.34 17.42
N PRO A 234 -14.38 6.45 16.49
CA PRO A 234 -15.10 6.81 15.26
C PRO A 234 -16.51 7.34 15.53
N ALA A 235 -17.06 7.14 16.74
CA ALA A 235 -18.34 7.69 17.14
C ALA A 235 -18.24 9.14 17.66
N ASP A 236 -17.03 9.62 17.97
CA ASP A 236 -16.81 11.00 18.38
C ASP A 236 -16.84 11.92 17.13
N PRO A 237 -17.78 12.88 17.05
CA PRO A 237 -17.90 13.77 15.90
C PRO A 237 -16.72 14.73 15.70
N ILE A 238 -15.84 14.85 16.70
CA ILE A 238 -14.63 15.70 16.66
C ILE A 238 -13.39 14.86 16.29
N ALA A 239 -13.45 13.54 16.48
CA ALA A 239 -12.33 12.67 16.16
C ALA A 239 -12.06 12.64 14.65
N GLY A 240 -10.80 12.91 14.29
CA GLY A 240 -10.34 12.89 12.91
C GLY A 240 -9.72 11.56 12.51
N GLN A 241 -9.89 11.21 11.24
CA GLN A 241 -9.10 10.17 10.57
C GLN A 241 -7.70 10.70 10.25
N TYR A 242 -6.81 9.81 9.78
CA TYR A 242 -5.58 10.26 9.13
C TYR A 242 -5.91 11.09 7.88
N THR A 243 -5.06 12.08 7.57
CA THR A 243 -5.22 12.95 6.41
C THR A 243 -5.35 12.15 5.11
N GLY A 244 -6.38 12.46 4.32
CA GLY A 244 -6.70 11.78 3.07
C GLY A 244 -7.82 10.75 3.20
N TRP A 245 -8.23 10.38 4.41
CA TRP A 245 -9.40 9.54 4.66
C TRP A 245 -10.59 10.34 5.20
N PRO A 246 -11.84 9.91 4.94
CA PRO A 246 -12.22 8.68 4.26
C PRO A 246 -12.00 8.74 2.74
N VAL A 247 -11.53 7.63 2.15
CA VAL A 247 -11.50 7.43 0.70
C VAL A 247 -12.79 6.74 0.29
N LYS A 248 -13.50 7.32 -0.67
CA LYS A 248 -14.77 6.79 -1.18
C LYS A 248 -14.61 6.39 -2.63
N ILE A 249 -15.02 5.18 -2.94
CA ILE A 249 -15.03 4.62 -4.31
C ILE A 249 -16.35 3.89 -4.53
N ASN A 250 -16.73 3.70 -5.78
CA ASN A 250 -17.71 2.71 -6.18
C ASN A 250 -17.02 1.39 -6.52
N GLN A 251 -17.69 0.26 -6.26
CA GLN A 251 -17.17 -1.07 -6.61
C GLN A 251 -16.66 -1.15 -8.06
N MET A 252 -17.34 -0.49 -8.99
CA MET A 252 -17.00 -0.51 -10.42
C MET A 252 -15.62 0.08 -10.73
N GLU A 253 -15.05 0.88 -9.84
CA GLU A 253 -13.70 1.45 -9.97
C GLU A 253 -12.59 0.43 -9.67
N ASN A 254 -12.93 -0.80 -9.26
CA ASN A 254 -11.96 -1.88 -9.00
C ASN A 254 -11.67 -2.77 -10.23
N TYR A 255 -12.03 -2.31 -11.43
CA TYR A 255 -11.88 -3.08 -12.69
C TYR A 255 -10.70 -2.63 -13.53
#